data_AF-A0A554L8W3-F1
#
_entry.id   AF-A0A554L8W3-F1
#
_cell.length_a   1.000
_cell.length_b   1.000
_cell.length_c   1.000
_cell.angle_alpha   90.00
_cell.angle_beta   90.00
_cell.angle_gamma   90.00
#
_symmetry.space_group_name_H-M   'P 1'
#
loop_
_entity.id
_entity.type
_entity.pdbx_description
1 polymer ?
#
loop_
_entity_poly.entity_id
_entity_poly.type
_entity_poly.pdbx_seq_one_letter_code
_entity_poly.pdbx_strand_id
1 'polypeptide(L)'
;MSKSVIVGGMNLAEYISVNNPYFILVIFAISITYVIAVIQFLGRSKVINEKRRTSFFVSLTKGLINGTVGALEDVTNLYRGIRKIGDEEDFRYGLNSWLRQYLVYLLESDVNATNANRCKNTVSQFIKQNEASFPYSDLPDNERNILKDIDEYLASNNKDAAKRKLNELSGSIQVRYEELNRSQKQNRWSMPLTIIGLLLTLFFGALTIYLASKPVKVSFDVAQIEQLKSALKDIK
;
A
#
# COMPACT_ATOMS: atom_id res chain seq x y z
N MET A 1 -19.73 -55.27 5.23
CA MET A 1 -20.14 -54.27 4.23
C MET A 1 -20.86 -53.13 4.94
N SER A 2 -20.15 -52.03 5.22
CA SER A 2 -20.72 -50.84 5.84
C SER A 2 -21.47 -50.06 4.77
N LYS A 3 -22.80 -49.97 4.87
CA LYS A 3 -23.62 -49.17 3.96
C LYS A 3 -23.61 -47.73 4.46
N SER A 4 -22.91 -46.86 3.75
CA SER A 4 -23.07 -45.41 3.87
C SER A 4 -24.44 -45.02 3.33
N VAL A 5 -25.35 -44.62 4.22
CA VAL A 5 -26.66 -44.09 3.85
C VAL A 5 -26.47 -42.68 3.33
N ILE A 6 -26.60 -42.50 2.02
CA ILE A 6 -26.60 -41.19 1.36
C ILE A 6 -28.00 -40.61 1.55
N VAL A 7 -28.16 -39.74 2.54
CA VAL A 7 -29.35 -38.88 2.66
C VAL A 7 -29.04 -37.58 1.94
N GLY A 8 -29.65 -37.36 0.77
CA GLY A 8 -29.64 -36.05 0.10
C GLY A 8 -28.33 -35.64 -0.57
N GLY A 9 -27.58 -36.56 -1.16
CA GLY A 9 -26.46 -36.24 -2.08
C GLY A 9 -25.19 -35.64 -1.45
N MET A 10 -25.18 -35.35 -0.16
CA MET A 10 -23.98 -34.95 0.59
C MET A 10 -23.44 -36.12 1.40
N ASN A 11 -22.10 -36.26 1.43
CA ASN A 11 -21.47 -37.25 2.28
C ASN A 11 -21.68 -36.90 3.77
N LEU A 12 -21.77 -37.90 4.66
CA LEU A 12 -21.99 -37.70 6.10
C LEU A 12 -20.96 -36.74 6.72
N ALA A 13 -19.74 -36.72 6.21
CA ALA A 13 -18.68 -35.79 6.59
C ALA A 13 -18.96 -34.33 6.19
N GLU A 14 -19.55 -34.09 5.02
CA GLU A 14 -19.99 -32.75 4.59
C GLU A 14 -21.15 -32.25 5.45
N TYR A 15 -22.12 -33.12 5.76
CA TYR A 15 -23.26 -32.77 6.60
C TYR A 15 -22.82 -32.40 8.03
N ILE A 16 -21.91 -33.18 8.62
CA ILE A 16 -21.35 -32.91 9.96
C ILE A 16 -20.48 -31.65 9.96
N SER A 17 -19.73 -31.38 8.88
CA SER A 17 -18.91 -30.17 8.75
C SER A 17 -19.75 -28.89 8.66
N VAL A 18 -20.86 -28.90 7.92
CA VAL A 18 -21.70 -27.72 7.68
C VAL A 18 -22.61 -27.40 8.88
N ASN A 19 -23.08 -28.42 9.61
CA ASN A 19 -23.94 -28.23 10.80
C ASN A 19 -23.15 -28.02 12.10
N ASN A 20 -21.82 -28.02 12.06
CA ASN A 20 -21.03 -27.73 13.24
C ASN A 20 -20.95 -26.20 13.44
N PRO A 21 -21.54 -25.63 14.52
CA PRO A 21 -21.52 -24.18 14.76
C PRO A 21 -20.11 -23.61 14.87
N TYR A 22 -19.10 -24.44 15.16
CA TYR A 22 -17.70 -24.04 15.23
C TYR A 22 -17.07 -23.81 13.84
N PHE A 23 -17.59 -24.39 12.76
CA PHE A 23 -17.03 -24.21 11.41
C PHE A 23 -17.14 -22.77 10.93
N ILE A 24 -18.28 -22.12 11.21
CA ILE A 24 -18.52 -20.70 10.90
C ILE A 24 -17.56 -19.80 11.68
N LEU A 25 -17.37 -20.10 12.96
CA LEU A 25 -16.46 -19.35 13.83
C LEU A 25 -15.01 -19.46 13.33
N VAL A 26 -14.60 -20.61 12.82
CA VAL A 26 -13.26 -20.81 12.23
C VAL A 26 -13.09 -19.98 10.95
N ILE A 27 -14.06 -19.98 10.03
CA ILE A 27 -13.99 -19.15 8.80
C ILE A 27 -13.95 -17.65 9.16
N PHE A 28 -14.77 -17.23 10.13
CA PHE A 28 -14.78 -15.85 10.60
C PHE A 28 -13.45 -15.46 11.26
N ALA A 29 -12.86 -16.35 12.06
CA ALA A 29 -11.55 -16.13 12.65
C ALA A 29 -10.43 -16.03 11.59
N ILE A 30 -10.46 -16.88 10.56
CA ILE A 30 -9.46 -16.85 9.47
C ILE A 30 -9.57 -15.55 8.68
N SER A 31 -10.80 -15.12 8.34
CA SER A 31 -11.03 -13.88 7.59
C SER A 31 -10.62 -12.62 8.37
N ILE A 32 -10.94 -12.54 9.66
CA ILE A 32 -10.45 -11.45 10.53
C ILE A 32 -8.92 -11.43 10.59
N THR A 33 -8.31 -12.60 10.77
CA THR A 33 -6.84 -12.72 10.85
C THR A 33 -6.17 -12.25 9.55
N TYR A 34 -6.74 -12.61 8.39
CA TYR A 34 -6.25 -12.16 7.09
C TYR A 34 -6.33 -10.62 6.94
N VAL A 35 -7.46 -10.01 7.30
CA VAL A 35 -7.63 -8.54 7.22
C VAL A 35 -6.60 -7.82 8.10
N ILE A 36 -6.39 -8.30 9.34
CA ILE A 36 -5.38 -7.73 10.25
C ILE A 36 -3.98 -7.87 9.64
N ALA A 37 -3.64 -9.03 9.07
CA ALA A 37 -2.35 -9.26 8.43
C ALA A 37 -2.10 -8.30 7.26
N VAL A 38 -3.09 -8.05 6.41
CA VAL A 38 -2.99 -7.10 5.29
C VAL A 38 -2.82 -5.67 5.78
N ILE A 39 -3.59 -5.23 6.78
CA ILE A 39 -3.46 -3.88 7.36
C ILE A 39 -2.05 -3.68 7.94
N GLN A 40 -1.56 -4.66 8.71
CA GLN A 40 -0.21 -4.61 9.27
C GLN A 40 0.85 -4.60 8.17
N PHE A 41 0.70 -5.41 7.12
CA PHE A 41 1.64 -5.47 6.00
C PHE A 41 1.73 -4.11 5.26
N LEU A 42 0.60 -3.47 4.98
CA LEU A 42 0.55 -2.16 4.34
C LEU A 42 1.12 -1.05 5.25
N GLY A 43 0.88 -1.13 6.56
CA GLY A 43 1.42 -0.18 7.54
C GLY A 43 2.93 -0.28 7.75
N ARG A 44 3.52 -1.48 7.59
CA ARG A 44 4.96 -1.73 7.81
C ARG A 44 5.85 -0.85 6.94
N SER A 45 5.49 -0.62 5.68
CA SER A 45 6.31 0.18 4.76
C SER A 45 6.47 1.63 5.24
N LYS A 46 5.38 2.26 5.70
CA LYS A 46 5.43 3.63 6.26
C LYS A 46 6.28 3.70 7.51
N VAL A 47 6.07 2.77 8.45
CA VAL A 47 6.82 2.70 9.70
C VAL A 47 8.32 2.49 9.46
N ILE A 48 8.70 1.66 8.48
CA ILE A 48 10.10 1.44 8.12
C ILE A 48 10.73 2.72 7.57
N ASN A 49 10.04 3.44 6.68
CA ASN A 49 10.55 4.69 6.12
C ASN A 49 10.69 5.79 7.16
N GLU A 50 9.74 5.91 8.09
CA GLU A 50 9.84 6.84 9.21
C GLU A 50 11.03 6.52 10.12
N LYS A 51 11.23 5.24 10.48
CA LYS A 51 12.39 4.82 11.28
C LYS A 51 13.72 5.15 10.59
N ARG A 52 13.84 4.91 9.28
CA ARG A 52 15.04 5.25 8.50
C ARG A 52 15.27 6.76 8.48
N ARG A 53 14.22 7.55 8.25
CA ARG A 53 14.30 9.01 8.25
C ARG A 53 14.73 9.56 9.60
N THR A 54 14.12 9.11 10.68
CA THR A 54 14.51 9.52 12.04
C THR A 54 15.95 9.13 12.35
N SER A 55 16.36 7.91 11.96
CA SER A 55 17.76 7.48 12.10
C SER A 55 18.71 8.39 11.31
N PHE A 56 18.33 8.85 10.12
CA PHE A 56 19.11 9.78 9.34
C PHE A 56 19.23 11.15 10.03
N PHE A 57 18.12 11.70 10.53
CA PHE A 57 18.13 13.00 11.22
C PHE A 57 19.01 12.97 12.47
N VAL A 58 18.86 11.94 13.31
CA VAL A 58 19.67 11.79 14.52
C VAL A 58 21.16 11.68 14.19
N SER A 59 21.51 10.86 13.19
CA SER A 59 22.91 10.71 12.77
C SER A 59 23.48 11.98 12.14
N LEU A 60 22.68 12.68 11.34
CA LEU A 60 23.07 13.94 10.71
C LEU A 60 23.30 15.03 11.76
N THR A 61 22.42 15.18 12.74
CA THR A 61 22.61 16.13 13.86
C THR A 61 23.88 15.83 14.63
N LYS A 62 24.11 14.56 15.01
CA LYS A 62 25.34 14.16 15.72
C LYS A 62 26.59 14.44 14.88
N GLY A 63 26.55 14.10 13.60
CA GLY A 63 27.68 14.29 12.69
C GLY A 63 28.02 15.75 12.45
N LEU A 64 27.01 16.62 12.30
CA LEU A 64 27.18 18.06 12.12
C LEU A 64 27.72 18.74 13.39
N ILE A 65 27.20 18.36 14.57
CA ILE A 65 27.65 18.93 15.85
C ILE A 65 29.10 18.54 16.12
N ASN A 66 29.42 17.24 15.95
CA ASN A 66 30.75 16.69 16.22
C ASN A 66 31.77 17.00 15.11
N GLY A 67 31.33 17.60 13.99
CA GLY A 67 32.20 17.94 12.87
C GLY A 67 32.64 16.75 12.01
N THR A 68 32.04 15.57 12.17
CA THR A 68 32.34 14.38 11.34
C THR A 68 31.60 14.40 10.01
N VAL A 69 30.61 15.28 9.85
CA VAL A 69 29.90 15.53 8.60
C VAL A 69 30.15 16.99 8.24
N GLY A 70 31.04 17.22 7.28
CA GLY A 70 31.47 18.56 6.86
C GLY A 70 31.22 18.85 5.38
N ALA A 71 31.14 17.81 4.56
CA ALA A 71 30.91 17.92 3.12
C ALA A 71 29.57 17.29 2.71
N LEU A 72 29.08 17.71 1.54
CA LEU A 72 27.89 17.10 0.91
C LEU A 72 28.09 15.59 0.69
N GLU A 73 29.32 15.15 0.42
CA GLU A 73 29.65 13.74 0.22
C GLU A 73 29.43 12.90 1.50
N ASP A 74 29.76 13.43 2.67
CA ASP A 74 29.54 12.76 3.96
C ASP A 74 28.04 12.52 4.19
N VAL A 75 27.22 13.53 3.91
CA VAL A 75 25.75 13.45 4.01
C VAL A 75 25.19 12.45 3.00
N THR A 76 25.73 12.46 1.79
CA THR A 76 25.37 11.54 0.72
C THR A 76 25.63 10.10 1.17
N ASN A 77 26.82 9.82 1.72
CA ASN A 77 27.18 8.51 2.23
C ASN A 77 26.32 8.08 3.42
N LEU A 78 25.99 9.00 4.33
CA LEU A 78 25.07 8.73 5.44
C LEU A 78 23.69 8.31 4.92
N TYR A 79 23.17 9.03 3.94
CA TYR A 79 21.87 8.74 3.33
C TYR A 79 21.87 7.37 2.63
N ARG A 80 22.96 7.02 1.91
CA ARG A 80 23.15 5.70 1.27
C ARG A 80 23.13 4.57 2.29
N GLY A 81 23.89 4.73 3.37
CA GLY A 81 24.01 3.72 4.42
C GLY A 81 22.67 3.38 5.07
N ILE A 82 21.78 4.35 5.19
CA ILE A 82 20.47 4.19 5.85
C ILE A 82 19.38 3.67 4.92
N ARG A 83 19.36 4.08 3.65
CA ARG A 83 18.28 3.70 2.72
C ARG A 83 18.41 2.26 2.20
N LYS A 84 19.60 1.62 2.28
CA LYS A 84 19.91 0.29 1.73
C LYS A 84 19.35 0.13 0.29
N ILE A 85 20.07 0.71 -0.68
CA ILE A 85 20.02 0.50 -2.14
C ILE A 85 18.62 0.42 -2.79
N GLY A 86 18.28 1.49 -3.53
CA GLY A 86 17.50 1.51 -4.77
C GLY A 86 18.27 2.38 -5.78
N ASP A 87 17.86 2.40 -7.06
CA ASP A 87 18.58 3.05 -8.19
C ASP A 87 19.27 4.38 -7.86
N GLU A 88 20.46 4.60 -8.45
CA GLU A 88 21.29 5.79 -8.22
C GLU A 88 20.58 7.12 -8.51
N GLU A 89 19.58 7.12 -9.39
CA GLU A 89 18.76 8.29 -9.69
C GLU A 89 17.79 8.62 -8.55
N ASP A 90 17.01 7.64 -8.06
CA ASP A 90 16.04 7.78 -6.96
C ASP A 90 16.71 8.23 -5.64
N PHE A 91 17.99 7.90 -5.49
CA PHE A 91 18.83 8.32 -4.37
C PHE A 91 19.02 9.85 -4.27
N ARG A 92 19.26 10.56 -5.38
CA ARG A 92 19.64 11.98 -5.31
C ARG A 92 18.44 12.89 -5.01
N TYR A 93 17.26 12.46 -5.44
CA TYR A 93 15.97 13.13 -5.24
C TYR A 93 15.51 13.00 -3.79
N GLY A 94 15.62 11.77 -3.25
CA GLY A 94 15.24 11.50 -1.87
C GLY A 94 16.08 12.27 -0.84
N LEU A 95 17.35 12.56 -1.16
CA LEU A 95 18.24 13.29 -0.25
C LEU A 95 17.78 14.73 0.00
N ASN A 96 17.55 15.53 -1.05
CA ASN A 96 17.10 16.91 -0.89
C ASN A 96 15.78 17.00 -0.11
N SER A 97 14.84 16.11 -0.41
CA SER A 97 13.59 16.00 0.35
C SER A 97 13.84 15.75 1.84
N TRP A 98 14.76 14.84 2.19
CA TRP A 98 15.10 14.55 3.59
C TRP A 98 15.84 15.71 4.25
N LEU A 99 16.72 16.41 3.54
CA LEU A 99 17.40 17.60 4.05
C LEU A 99 16.42 18.75 4.34
N ARG A 100 15.43 18.99 3.47
CA ARG A 100 14.37 19.97 3.73
C ARG A 100 13.50 19.57 4.92
N GLN A 101 13.13 18.29 5.02
CA GLN A 101 12.39 17.78 6.18
C GLN A 101 13.23 17.87 7.48
N TYR A 102 14.55 17.70 7.39
CA TYR A 102 15.46 17.89 8.51
C TYR A 102 15.46 19.34 9.00
N LEU A 103 15.37 20.33 8.10
CA LEU A 103 15.24 21.74 8.50
C LEU A 103 13.96 21.99 9.32
N VAL A 104 12.87 21.27 9.01
CA VAL A 104 11.64 21.31 9.81
C VAL A 104 11.84 20.60 11.15
N TYR A 105 12.46 19.42 11.14
CA TYR A 105 12.79 18.66 12.35
C TYR A 105 13.62 19.48 13.35
N LEU A 106 14.56 20.30 12.87
CA LEU A 106 15.36 21.19 13.73
C LEU A 106 14.51 22.19 14.54
N LEU A 107 13.33 22.57 14.04
CA LEU A 107 12.41 23.47 14.74
C LEU A 107 11.69 22.77 15.90
N GLU A 108 11.52 21.45 15.80
CA GLU A 108 10.82 20.62 16.78
C GLU A 108 11.76 19.89 17.75
N SER A 109 13.06 19.88 17.45
CA SER A 109 14.08 19.15 18.22
C SER A 109 14.61 19.94 19.41
N ASP A 110 14.99 19.24 20.50
CA ASP A 110 15.62 19.82 21.70
C ASP A 110 17.09 20.28 21.51
N VAL A 111 17.51 20.54 20.27
CA VAL A 111 18.86 21.03 19.97
C VAL A 111 18.95 22.50 20.39
N ASN A 112 20.00 22.88 21.12
CA ASN A 112 20.18 24.27 21.52
C ASN A 112 20.22 25.22 20.31
N ALA A 113 19.76 26.46 20.49
CA ALA A 113 19.57 27.41 19.39
C ALA A 113 20.85 27.67 18.56
N THR A 114 22.02 27.66 19.20
CA THR A 114 23.32 27.84 18.53
C THR A 114 23.64 26.69 17.58
N ASN A 115 23.50 25.45 18.06
CA ASN A 115 23.74 24.24 17.26
C ASN A 115 22.67 24.06 16.18
N ALA A 116 21.41 24.41 16.47
CA ALA A 116 20.33 24.37 15.50
C ALA A 116 20.59 25.35 14.33
N ASN A 117 21.01 26.58 14.62
CA ASN A 117 21.39 27.56 13.60
C ASN A 117 22.61 27.10 12.78
N ARG A 118 23.63 26.53 13.43
CA ARG A 118 24.80 25.95 12.73
C ARG A 118 24.36 24.84 11.77
N CYS A 119 23.58 23.88 12.26
CA CYS A 119 23.07 22.77 11.45
C CYS A 119 22.21 23.27 10.28
N LYS A 120 21.31 24.23 10.53
CA LYS A 120 20.47 24.86 9.51
C LYS A 120 21.30 25.48 8.40
N ASN A 121 22.32 26.26 8.75
CA ASN A 121 23.17 26.94 7.77
C ASN A 121 23.94 25.93 6.92
N THR A 122 24.57 24.94 7.56
CA THR A 122 25.32 23.88 6.87
C THR A 122 24.41 23.05 5.96
N VAL A 123 23.24 22.61 6.43
CA VAL A 123 22.28 21.86 5.60
C VAL A 123 21.74 22.70 4.45
N SER A 124 21.49 23.99 4.66
CA SER A 124 21.07 24.89 3.58
C SER A 124 22.15 25.03 2.50
N GLN A 125 23.43 25.01 2.88
CA GLN A 125 24.54 24.97 1.93
C GLN A 125 24.58 23.65 1.17
N PHE A 126 24.39 22.51 1.84
CA PHE A 126 24.34 21.21 1.19
C PHE A 126 23.20 21.10 0.19
N ILE A 127 22.00 21.62 0.51
CA ILE A 127 20.87 21.68 -0.43
C ILE A 127 21.28 22.46 -1.68
N LYS A 128 21.84 23.67 -1.53
CA LYS A 128 22.29 24.49 -2.67
C LYS A 128 23.36 23.80 -3.51
N GLN A 129 24.34 23.16 -2.88
CA GLN A 129 25.40 22.43 -3.57
C GLN A 129 24.84 21.23 -4.35
N ASN A 130 23.90 20.51 -3.76
CA ASN A 130 23.27 19.36 -4.40
C ASN A 130 22.36 19.79 -5.56
N GLU A 131 21.60 20.88 -5.41
CA GLU A 131 20.78 21.46 -6.49
C GLU A 131 21.63 21.99 -7.65
N ALA A 132 22.77 22.62 -7.36
CA ALA A 132 23.68 23.11 -8.39
C ALA A 132 24.33 21.95 -9.17
N SER A 133 24.63 20.84 -8.49
CA SER A 133 25.21 19.64 -9.11
C SER A 133 24.15 18.83 -9.88
N PHE A 134 22.91 18.86 -9.42
CA PHE A 134 21.79 18.10 -9.97
C PHE A 134 20.53 18.98 -10.05
N PRO A 135 20.44 19.84 -11.10
CA PRO A 135 19.29 20.69 -11.27
C PRO A 135 18.03 19.83 -11.48
N TYR A 136 16.90 20.34 -10.98
CA TYR A 136 15.59 19.71 -11.08
C TYR A 136 15.50 18.32 -10.43
N SER A 137 16.37 18.03 -9.47
CA SER A 137 16.38 16.77 -8.72
C SER A 137 15.04 16.50 -8.03
N ASP A 138 14.37 17.53 -7.53
CA ASP A 138 13.08 17.37 -6.85
C ASP A 138 11.90 17.03 -7.81
N LEU A 139 12.13 17.00 -9.12
CA LEU A 139 11.11 16.65 -10.12
C LEU A 139 11.15 15.16 -10.48
N PRO A 140 10.07 14.61 -11.05
CA PRO A 140 10.09 13.29 -11.67
C PRO A 140 10.90 13.27 -12.96
N ASP A 141 11.30 12.07 -13.39
CA ASP A 141 12.28 11.91 -14.47
C ASP A 141 11.85 12.55 -15.79
N ASN A 142 10.56 12.45 -16.14
CA ASN A 142 10.05 13.06 -17.36
C ASN A 142 10.16 14.59 -17.34
N GLU A 143 9.64 15.24 -16.30
CA GLU A 143 9.68 16.69 -16.14
C GLU A 143 11.13 17.21 -16.03
N ARG A 144 11.98 16.46 -15.33
CA ARG A 144 13.41 16.77 -15.18
C ARG A 144 14.12 16.76 -16.54
N ASN A 145 13.90 15.73 -17.35
CA ASN A 145 14.52 15.61 -18.66
C ASN A 145 14.04 16.73 -19.59
N ILE A 146 12.74 17.05 -19.57
CA ILE A 146 12.20 18.16 -20.37
C ILE A 146 12.82 19.50 -19.95
N LEU A 147 13.02 19.77 -18.65
CA LEU A 147 13.68 21.00 -18.21
C LEU A 147 15.16 21.06 -18.57
N LYS A 148 15.88 19.93 -18.51
CA LYS A 148 17.27 19.87 -19.00
C LYS A 148 17.35 20.19 -20.48
N ASP A 149 16.47 19.60 -21.30
CA ASP A 149 16.38 19.91 -22.73
C ASP A 149 16.10 21.40 -22.97
N ILE A 150 15.23 22.03 -22.16
CA ILE A 150 14.94 23.47 -22.26
C ILE A 150 16.19 24.29 -21.98
N ASP A 151 16.92 24.00 -20.92
CA ASP A 151 18.16 24.70 -20.59
C ASP A 151 19.19 24.57 -21.71
N GLU A 152 19.37 23.37 -22.26
CA GLU A 152 20.27 23.12 -23.39
C GLU A 152 19.86 23.92 -24.63
N TYR A 153 18.58 23.94 -24.99
CA TYR A 153 18.08 24.71 -26.12
C TYR A 153 18.17 26.23 -25.91
N LEU A 154 17.97 26.71 -24.68
CA LEU A 154 18.16 28.11 -24.34
C LEU A 154 19.65 28.50 -24.43
N ALA A 155 20.55 27.65 -23.93
CA ALA A 155 22.00 27.84 -24.03
C ALA A 155 22.49 27.86 -25.48
N SER A 156 21.88 27.05 -26.35
CA SER A 156 22.16 27.04 -27.79
C SER A 156 21.38 28.10 -28.59
N ASN A 157 20.68 29.03 -27.91
CA ASN A 157 19.83 30.08 -28.49
C ASN A 157 18.73 29.57 -29.46
N ASN A 158 18.31 28.30 -29.30
CA ASN A 158 17.25 27.66 -30.09
C ASN A 158 15.89 27.82 -29.39
N LYS A 159 15.33 29.02 -29.49
CA LYS A 159 14.09 29.39 -28.79
C LYS A 159 12.88 28.57 -29.22
N ASP A 160 12.82 28.13 -30.48
CA ASP A 160 11.71 27.33 -30.99
C ASP A 160 11.71 25.91 -30.39
N ALA A 161 12.89 25.29 -30.27
CA ALA A 161 13.01 24.00 -29.61
C ALA A 161 12.66 24.09 -28.11
N ALA A 162 13.14 25.11 -27.42
CA ALA A 162 12.78 25.38 -26.03
C ALA A 162 11.25 25.57 -25.86
N LYS A 163 10.61 26.30 -26.78
CA LYS A 163 9.14 26.51 -26.77
C LYS A 163 8.38 25.19 -26.96
N ARG A 164 8.84 24.29 -27.85
CA ARG A 164 8.22 22.96 -28.00
C ARG A 164 8.33 22.15 -26.71
N LYS A 165 9.49 22.16 -26.06
CA LYS A 165 9.68 21.47 -24.79
C LYS A 165 8.86 22.05 -23.65
N LEU A 166 8.65 23.36 -23.61
CA LEU A 166 7.71 23.98 -22.67
C LEU A 166 6.26 23.48 -22.86
N ASN A 167 5.84 23.26 -24.11
CA ASN A 167 4.54 22.65 -24.39
C ASN A 167 4.48 21.18 -23.95
N GLU A 168 5.55 20.40 -24.18
CA GLU A 168 5.67 19.02 -23.67
C GLU A 168 5.59 18.99 -22.13
N LEU A 169 6.27 19.92 -21.45
CA LEU A 169 6.24 20.04 -19.99
C LEU A 169 4.83 20.33 -19.49
N SER A 170 4.14 21.29 -20.12
CA SER A 170 2.75 21.62 -19.80
C SER A 170 1.83 20.40 -19.95
N GLY A 171 1.99 19.64 -21.04
CA GLY A 171 1.28 18.37 -21.24
C GLY A 171 1.57 17.34 -20.15
N SER A 172 2.84 17.14 -19.78
CA SER A 172 3.22 16.21 -18.70
C SER A 172 2.60 16.59 -17.35
N ILE A 173 2.63 17.87 -17.01
CA ILE A 173 2.01 18.40 -15.78
C ILE A 173 0.50 18.17 -15.79
N GLN A 174 -0.17 18.42 -16.93
CA GLN A 174 -1.61 18.21 -17.05
C GLN A 174 -1.97 16.73 -16.89
N VAL A 175 -1.27 15.82 -17.55
CA VAL A 175 -1.49 14.36 -17.42
C VAL A 175 -1.33 13.93 -15.96
N ARG A 176 -0.26 14.36 -15.29
CA ARG A 176 -0.05 14.07 -13.86
C ARG A 176 -1.17 14.60 -12.97
N TYR A 177 -1.64 15.80 -13.24
CA TYR A 177 -2.75 16.39 -12.48
C TYR A 177 -4.03 15.56 -12.66
N GLU A 178 -4.34 15.14 -13.88
CA GLU A 178 -5.47 14.28 -14.19
C GLU A 178 -5.34 12.90 -13.51
N GLU A 179 -4.16 12.29 -13.55
CA GLU A 179 -3.87 11.03 -12.86
C GLU A 179 -4.01 11.14 -11.34
N LEU A 180 -3.46 12.20 -10.72
CA LEU A 180 -3.60 12.46 -9.29
C LEU A 180 -5.07 12.63 -8.91
N ASN A 181 -5.83 13.41 -9.69
CA ASN A 181 -7.25 13.63 -9.45
C ASN A 181 -8.06 12.34 -9.62
N ARG A 182 -7.76 11.54 -10.66
CA ARG A 182 -8.38 10.24 -10.87
C ARG A 182 -8.06 9.26 -9.75
N SER A 183 -6.80 9.19 -9.32
CA SER A 183 -6.35 8.33 -8.22
C SER A 183 -7.00 8.74 -6.90
N GLN A 184 -7.06 10.04 -6.58
CA GLN A 184 -7.77 10.54 -5.40
C GLN A 184 -9.26 10.20 -5.45
N LYS A 185 -9.92 10.37 -6.60
CA LYS A 185 -11.34 10.00 -6.79
C LYS A 185 -11.56 8.50 -6.64
N GLN A 186 -10.72 7.67 -7.25
CA GLN A 186 -10.80 6.21 -7.12
C GLN A 186 -10.59 5.76 -5.68
N ASN A 187 -9.55 6.27 -5.01
CA ASN A 187 -9.23 5.90 -3.63
C ASN A 187 -10.37 6.24 -2.65
N ARG A 188 -11.11 7.35 -2.86
CA ARG A 188 -12.27 7.71 -2.03
C ARG A 188 -13.42 6.70 -2.11
N TRP A 189 -13.58 6.00 -3.24
CA TRP A 189 -14.65 5.00 -3.42
C TRP A 189 -14.18 3.57 -3.19
N SER A 190 -12.90 3.26 -3.43
CA SER A 190 -12.35 1.92 -3.24
C SER A 190 -12.45 1.43 -1.79
N MET A 191 -12.19 2.30 -0.82
CA MET A 191 -12.24 1.93 0.60
C MET A 191 -13.66 1.60 1.09
N PRO A 192 -14.70 2.45 0.88
CA PRO A 192 -16.06 2.09 1.24
C PRO A 192 -16.60 0.90 0.43
N LEU A 193 -16.24 0.77 -0.85
CA LEU A 193 -16.65 -0.36 -1.67
C LEU A 193 -16.08 -1.69 -1.15
N THR A 194 -14.83 -1.68 -0.68
CA THR A 194 -14.20 -2.86 -0.05
C THR A 194 -14.91 -3.24 1.24
N ILE A 195 -15.30 -2.25 2.06
CA ILE A 195 -16.06 -2.48 3.30
C ILE A 195 -17.43 -3.09 2.98
N ILE A 196 -18.15 -2.54 1.99
CA ILE A 196 -19.45 -3.05 1.55
C ILE A 196 -19.31 -4.48 1.02
N GLY A 197 -18.32 -4.75 0.17
CA GLY A 197 -18.05 -6.10 -0.36
C GLY A 197 -17.74 -7.11 0.74
N LEU A 198 -16.99 -6.71 1.77
CA LEU A 198 -16.70 -7.56 2.93
C LEU A 198 -17.97 -7.86 3.74
N LEU A 199 -18.81 -6.85 4.00
CA LEU A 199 -20.10 -7.03 4.69
C LEU A 199 -21.06 -7.92 3.91
N LEU A 200 -21.16 -7.75 2.59
CA LEU A 200 -21.97 -8.61 1.71
C LEU A 200 -21.46 -10.05 1.72
N THR A 201 -20.14 -10.26 1.68
CA THR A 201 -19.54 -11.59 1.73
C THR A 201 -19.87 -12.29 3.05
N LEU A 202 -19.76 -11.59 4.17
CA LEU A 202 -20.15 -12.10 5.49
C LEU A 202 -21.66 -12.41 5.57
N PHE A 203 -22.49 -11.52 5.04
CA PHE A 203 -23.94 -11.68 4.99
C PHE A 203 -24.36 -12.90 4.16
N PHE A 204 -23.84 -13.04 2.94
CA PHE A 204 -24.14 -14.19 2.08
C PHE A 204 -23.59 -15.49 2.65
N GLY A 205 -22.42 -15.46 3.29
CA GLY A 205 -21.89 -16.60 4.03
C GLY A 205 -22.86 -17.06 5.12
N ALA A 206 -23.29 -16.13 5.99
CA ALA A 206 -24.25 -16.42 7.06
C ALA A 206 -25.62 -16.87 6.52
N LEU A 207 -26.13 -16.24 5.46
CA LEU A 207 -27.40 -16.59 4.82
C LEU A 207 -27.36 -17.99 4.22
N THR A 208 -26.26 -18.36 3.55
CA THR A 208 -26.08 -19.69 2.97
C THR A 208 -26.14 -20.76 4.05
N ILE A 209 -25.50 -20.52 5.19
CA ILE A 209 -25.52 -21.45 6.33
C ILE A 209 -26.92 -21.51 6.96
N TYR A 210 -27.58 -20.36 7.15
CA TYR A 210 -28.96 -20.32 7.66
C TYR A 210 -29.92 -21.12 6.78
N LEU A 211 -29.82 -20.97 5.45
CA LEU A 211 -30.63 -21.74 4.50
C LEU A 211 -30.28 -23.23 4.53
N ALA A 212 -29.00 -23.59 4.62
CA ALA A 212 -28.55 -24.98 4.72
C ALA A 212 -28.98 -25.67 6.03
N SER A 213 -29.14 -24.91 7.11
CA SER A 213 -29.54 -25.42 8.43
C SER A 213 -31.04 -25.75 8.56
N LYS A 214 -31.89 -25.32 7.62
CA LYS A 214 -33.31 -25.68 7.63
C LYS A 214 -33.47 -27.12 7.15
N PRO A 215 -34.04 -28.03 7.97
CA PRO A 215 -34.29 -29.39 7.52
C PRO A 215 -35.28 -29.34 6.35
N VAL A 216 -34.88 -29.88 5.20
CA VAL A 216 -35.80 -30.16 4.10
C VAL A 216 -36.81 -31.17 4.64
N LYS A 217 -38.02 -30.71 4.97
CA LYS A 217 -39.13 -31.59 5.30
C LYS A 217 -39.54 -32.30 4.01
N VAL A 218 -38.92 -33.43 3.73
CA VAL A 218 -39.44 -34.37 2.75
C VAL A 218 -40.61 -35.09 3.43
N SER A 219 -41.81 -34.54 3.32
CA SER A 219 -43.03 -35.27 3.66
C SER A 219 -43.23 -36.33 2.59
N PHE A 220 -42.71 -37.53 2.81
CA PHE A 220 -43.25 -38.69 2.11
C PHE A 220 -44.67 -38.89 2.66
N ASP A 221 -45.66 -38.69 1.80
CA ASP A 221 -47.04 -39.00 2.13
C ASP A 221 -47.10 -40.50 2.51
N VAL A 222 -47.59 -40.81 3.71
CA VAL A 222 -47.65 -42.18 4.22
C VAL A 222 -48.43 -43.07 3.27
N ALA A 223 -49.39 -42.49 2.53
CA ALA A 223 -50.12 -43.14 1.46
C ALA A 223 -49.23 -43.68 0.33
N GLN A 224 -48.15 -42.95 -0.04
CA GLN A 224 -47.20 -43.41 -1.06
C GLN A 224 -46.35 -44.58 -0.56
N ILE A 225 -45.99 -44.59 0.72
CA ILE A 225 -45.23 -45.69 1.34
C ILE A 225 -46.11 -46.95 1.47
N GLU A 226 -47.41 -46.78 1.80
CA GLU A 226 -48.36 -47.90 1.82
C GLU A 226 -48.66 -48.45 0.43
N GLN A 227 -48.82 -47.58 -0.58
CA GLN A 227 -48.96 -48.02 -1.97
C GLN A 227 -47.73 -48.81 -2.46
N LEU A 228 -46.52 -48.36 -2.12
CA LEU A 228 -45.29 -49.08 -2.48
C LEU A 228 -45.15 -50.42 -1.75
N LYS A 229 -45.56 -50.49 -0.48
CA LYS A 229 -45.60 -51.75 0.28
C LYS A 229 -46.65 -52.73 -0.26
N SER A 230 -47.80 -52.22 -0.69
CA SER A 230 -48.83 -53.02 -1.37
C SER A 230 -48.30 -53.59 -2.69
N ALA A 231 -47.74 -52.73 -3.54
CA ALA A 231 -47.21 -53.13 -4.85
C ALA A 231 -46.06 -54.16 -4.74
N LEU A 232 -45.24 -54.09 -3.68
CA LEU A 232 -44.18 -55.07 -3.42
C LEU A 232 -44.69 -56.40 -2.86
N LYS A 233 -45.86 -56.42 -2.23
CA LYS A 233 -46.48 -57.64 -1.70
C LYS A 233 -47.07 -58.49 -2.83
N ASP A 234 -47.49 -57.86 -3.91
CA ASP A 234 -48.06 -58.53 -5.09
C ASP A 234 -46.98 -59.11 -6.05
N ILE A 235 -45.70 -58.86 -5.78
CA ILE A 235 -44.56 -59.36 -6.56
C ILE A 235 -43.94 -60.63 -5.92
N LYS A 236 -44.53 -61.16 -4.83
CA LYS A 236 -44.02 -62.33 -4.09
C LYS A 236 -45.02 -63.48 -4.13
#